data_AF-H3C2J3-F1
#
_entry.id   AF-H3C2J3-F1
#
_cell.length_a   1.000
_cell.length_b   1.000
_cell.length_c   1.000
_cell.angle_alpha   90.00
_cell.angle_beta   90.00
_cell.angle_gamma   90.00
#
_symmetry.space_group_name_H-M   'P 1'
#
loop_
_entity.id
_entity.type
_entity.pdbx_description
1 polymer ?
#
loop_
_entity_poly.entity_id
_entity_poly.type
_entity_poly.pdbx_seq_one_letter_code
_entity_poly.pdbx_strand_id
1 'polypeptide(L)'
;METARQKYFLQTYLAHEIPMLFVGPTGTGKSVINKSFLVKLPKDQYIPNCIDFSARTSSVQTQEIVMAKLDRRRKGVFGPPVGKKCIVYVDDLNMPAKEIYGAQPPIELLRQWIDHH
;
A
#
# COMPACT_ATOMS: atom_id res chain seq x y z
N MET A 1 -5.77 -22.92 7.99
CA MET A 1 -5.81 -23.01 6.52
C MET A 1 -5.85 -21.62 5.86
N GLU A 2 -6.79 -20.74 6.25
CA GLU A 2 -6.94 -19.39 5.67
C GLU A 2 -5.66 -18.53 5.74
N THR A 3 -5.06 -18.43 6.93
CA THR A 3 -3.80 -17.70 7.14
C THR A 3 -2.64 -18.23 6.28
N ALA A 4 -2.58 -19.54 6.05
CA ALA A 4 -1.54 -20.14 5.19
C ALA A 4 -1.75 -19.74 3.72
N ARG A 5 -3.01 -19.73 3.26
CA ARG A 5 -3.37 -19.28 1.91
C ARG A 5 -3.07 -17.80 1.70
N GLN A 6 -3.43 -16.95 2.66
CA GLN A 6 -3.14 -15.52 2.60
C GLN A 6 -1.62 -15.26 2.54
N LYS A 7 -0.83 -15.97 3.36
CA LYS A 7 0.64 -15.89 3.32
C LYS A 7 1.23 -16.37 2.00
N TYR A 8 0.70 -17.46 1.44
CA TYR A 8 1.11 -17.96 0.14
C TYR A 8 0.96 -16.87 -0.92
N PHE A 9 -0.23 -16.25 -1.03
CA PHE A 9 -0.45 -15.17 -1.99
C PHE A 9 0.41 -13.94 -1.72
N LEU A 10 0.57 -13.51 -0.46
CA LEU A 10 1.47 -12.42 -0.09
C LEU A 10 2.90 -12.65 -0.57
N GLN A 11 3.43 -13.86 -0.36
CA GLN A 11 4.78 -14.23 -0.80
C GLN A 11 4.88 -14.27 -2.32
N THR A 12 3.95 -14.96 -2.98
CA THR A 12 3.96 -15.14 -4.44
C THR A 12 3.83 -13.80 -5.16
N TYR A 13 2.87 -12.96 -4.78
CA TYR A 13 2.61 -11.69 -5.46
C TYR A 13 3.69 -10.66 -5.17
N LEU A 14 4.24 -10.60 -3.96
CA LEU A 14 5.38 -9.74 -3.67
C LEU A 14 6.61 -10.12 -4.50
N ALA A 15 6.89 -11.42 -4.65
CA ALA A 15 8.03 -11.90 -5.43
C ALA A 15 7.93 -11.58 -6.92
N HIS A 16 6.70 -11.52 -7.46
CA HIS A 16 6.43 -11.17 -8.85
C HIS A 16 6.08 -9.69 -9.06
N GLU A 17 6.12 -8.87 -8.00
CA GLU A 17 5.79 -7.44 -8.04
C GLU A 17 4.37 -7.16 -8.56
N ILE A 18 3.42 -8.06 -8.27
CA ILE A 18 2.03 -7.92 -8.71
C ILE A 18 1.21 -7.27 -7.58
N PRO A 19 0.54 -6.12 -7.82
CA PRO A 19 -0.39 -5.53 -6.85
C PRO A 19 -1.52 -6.50 -6.50
N MET A 20 -1.96 -6.50 -5.24
CA MET A 20 -2.98 -7.43 -4.77
C MET A 20 -3.94 -6.79 -3.77
N LEU A 21 -5.18 -7.30 -3.71
CA LEU A 21 -6.22 -6.87 -2.78
C LEU A 21 -6.81 -8.07 -2.05
N PHE A 22 -6.85 -8.01 -0.71
CA PHE A 22 -7.55 -8.99 0.11
C PHE A 22 -8.91 -8.46 0.54
N VAL A 23 -9.99 -9.12 0.09
CA VAL A 23 -11.37 -8.78 0.43
C VAL A 23 -11.93 -9.80 1.44
N GLY A 24 -12.71 -9.33 2.40
CA GLY A 24 -13.44 -10.18 3.34
C GLY A 24 -14.01 -9.41 4.52
N PRO A 25 -14.86 -10.02 5.36
CA PRO A 25 -15.54 -9.34 6.46
C PRO A 25 -14.58 -8.66 7.45
N THR A 26 -15.02 -7.59 8.12
CA THR A 26 -14.27 -6.95 9.21
C THR A 26 -14.07 -7.93 10.37
N GLY A 27 -12.96 -7.81 11.11
CA GLY A 27 -12.68 -8.66 12.27
C GLY A 27 -12.12 -10.05 11.96
N THR A 28 -11.83 -10.39 10.69
CA THR A 28 -11.28 -11.70 10.30
C THR A 28 -9.74 -11.79 10.37
N GLY A 29 -9.07 -10.79 10.96
CA GLY A 29 -7.61 -10.82 11.17
C GLY A 29 -6.74 -10.49 9.96
N LYS A 30 -7.32 -10.11 8.80
CA LYS A 30 -6.57 -9.76 7.57
C LYS A 30 -5.44 -8.77 7.82
N SER A 31 -5.74 -7.66 8.50
CA SER A 31 -4.80 -6.59 8.84
C SER A 31 -3.63 -7.09 9.69
N VAL A 32 -3.92 -7.92 10.70
CA VAL A 32 -2.90 -8.50 11.58
C VAL A 32 -1.97 -9.42 10.80
N ILE A 33 -2.52 -10.24 9.90
CA ILE A 33 -1.73 -11.16 9.06
C ILE A 33 -0.83 -10.39 8.09
N ASN A 34 -1.38 -9.38 7.40
CA ASN A 34 -0.63 -8.54 6.45
C ASN A 34 0.49 -7.75 7.16
N LYS A 35 0.16 -7.04 8.25
CA LYS A 35 1.14 -6.27 9.03
C LYS A 35 2.23 -7.19 9.61
N SER A 36 1.87 -8.38 10.11
CA SER A 36 2.85 -9.37 10.58
C SER A 36 3.78 -9.86 9.47
N PHE A 37 3.27 -10.04 8.25
CA PHE A 37 4.08 -10.40 7.08
C PHE A 37 5.06 -9.27 6.72
N LEU A 38 4.59 -8.03 6.60
CA LEU A 38 5.41 -6.88 6.23
C LEU A 38 6.56 -6.63 7.21
N VAL A 39 6.32 -6.78 8.51
CA VAL A 39 7.36 -6.60 9.56
C VAL A 39 8.47 -7.66 9.47
N LYS A 40 8.17 -8.84 8.92
CA LYS A 40 9.13 -9.95 8.78
C LYS A 40 9.92 -9.91 7.48
N LEU A 41 9.64 -8.98 6.58
CA LEU A 41 10.38 -8.86 5.33
C LEU A 41 11.84 -8.45 5.59
N PRO A 42 12.79 -8.91 4.74
CA PRO A 42 14.19 -8.50 4.83
C PRO A 42 14.31 -6.97 4.68
N LYS A 43 14.75 -6.29 5.75
CA LYS A 43 14.80 -4.81 5.83
C LYS A 43 15.87 -4.20 4.91
N ASP A 44 16.82 -5.02 4.47
CA ASP A 44 17.82 -4.70 3.46
C ASP A 44 17.23 -4.67 2.05
N GLN A 45 16.10 -5.36 1.80
CA GLN A 45 15.45 -5.43 0.49
C GLN A 45 14.13 -4.65 0.42
N TYR A 46 13.37 -4.57 1.51
CA TYR A 46 12.02 -4.00 1.50
C TYR A 46 11.83 -2.90 2.55
N ILE A 47 11.06 -1.89 2.16
CA ILE A 47 10.60 -0.79 3.02
C ILE A 47 9.08 -0.76 2.98
N PRO A 48 8.39 -1.29 4.00
CA PRO A 48 6.95 -1.13 4.12
C PRO A 48 6.58 0.35 4.36
N ASN A 49 5.61 0.84 3.61
CA ASN A 49 4.95 2.12 3.80
C ASN A 49 3.46 1.87 4.07
N CYS A 50 3.10 1.76 5.34
CA CYS A 50 1.73 1.54 5.77
C CYS A 50 0.98 2.87 5.81
N ILE A 51 -0.11 2.97 5.06
CA ILE A 51 -1.00 4.12 5.00
C ILE A 51 -2.29 3.78 5.73
N ASP A 52 -2.57 4.55 6.79
CA ASP A 52 -3.81 4.45 7.54
C ASP A 52 -4.77 5.56 7.05
N PHE A 53 -5.75 5.17 6.23
CA PHE A 53 -6.77 6.09 5.75
C PHE A 53 -7.81 6.41 6.83
N SER A 54 -8.34 7.63 6.72
CA SER A 54 -9.45 8.13 7.53
C SER A 54 -10.40 8.93 6.63
N ALA A 55 -11.58 9.28 7.17
CA ALA A 55 -12.54 10.14 6.46
C ALA A 55 -11.95 11.51 6.05
N ARG A 56 -10.86 11.96 6.69
CA ARG A 56 -10.21 13.25 6.40
C ARG A 56 -8.95 13.12 5.56
N THR A 57 -8.56 11.92 5.17
CA THR A 57 -7.33 11.74 4.38
C THR A 57 -7.56 12.28 2.97
N SER A 58 -6.70 13.19 2.51
CA SER A 58 -6.74 13.74 1.15
C SER A 58 -5.78 13.02 0.19
N SER A 59 -5.97 13.23 -1.13
CA SER A 59 -5.03 12.74 -2.13
C SER A 59 -3.63 13.32 -1.95
N VAL A 60 -3.54 14.61 -1.57
CA VAL A 60 -2.27 15.28 -1.27
C VAL A 60 -1.57 14.61 -0.08
N GLN A 61 -2.28 14.36 1.01
CA GLN A 61 -1.71 13.65 2.17
C GLN A 61 -1.26 12.23 1.81
N THR A 62 -2.03 11.54 0.97
CA THR A 62 -1.66 10.20 0.47
C THR A 62 -0.35 10.27 -0.32
N GLN A 63 -0.22 11.24 -1.23
CA GLN A 63 1.00 11.46 -1.99
C GLN A 63 2.18 11.80 -1.07
N GLU A 64 2.01 12.68 -0.09
CA GLU A 64 3.05 13.05 0.87
C GLU A 64 3.54 11.83 1.67
N ILE A 65 2.63 10.98 2.16
CA ILE A 65 2.97 9.75 2.88
C ILE A 65 3.77 8.78 1.99
N VAL A 66 3.37 8.61 0.73
CA VAL A 66 4.12 7.78 -0.24
C VAL A 66 5.51 8.35 -0.46
N MET A 67 5.60 9.64 -0.75
CA MET A 67 6.84 10.34 -1.09
C MET A 67 7.81 10.42 0.09
N ALA A 68 7.33 10.45 1.34
CA ALA A 68 8.16 10.49 2.53
C ALA A 68 9.07 9.24 2.71
N LYS A 69 8.82 8.15 1.97
CA LYS A 69 9.66 6.94 1.96
C LYS A 69 10.56 6.82 0.74
N LEU A 70 10.55 7.82 -0.15
CA LEU A 70 11.28 7.81 -1.40
C LEU A 70 12.38 8.87 -1.40
N ASP A 71 13.52 8.51 -1.97
CA ASP A 71 14.61 9.44 -2.22
C ASP A 71 14.41 10.12 -3.58
N ARG A 72 14.65 11.43 -3.62
CA ARG A 72 14.71 12.17 -4.88
C ARG A 72 15.98 11.79 -5.63
N ARG A 73 15.82 11.23 -6.85
CA ARG A 73 16.94 10.83 -7.72
C ARG A 73 17.37 11.97 -8.65
N ARG A 74 16.40 12.63 -9.27
CA ARG A 74 16.56 13.80 -10.14
C ARG A 74 15.25 14.59 -10.20
N LYS A 75 15.18 15.67 -10.98
CA LYS A 75 13.94 16.47 -11.11
C LYS A 75 12.79 15.58 -11.58
N GLY A 76 11.74 15.47 -10.76
CA GLY A 76 10.54 14.67 -11.05
C GLY A 76 10.71 13.15 -10.92
N VAL A 77 11.87 12.63 -10.51
CA VAL A 77 12.08 11.18 -10.35
C VAL A 77 12.41 10.86 -8.90
N PHE A 78 11.57 10.01 -8.33
CA PHE A 78 11.65 9.52 -6.96
C PHE A 78 11.70 8.00 -6.98
N GLY A 79 12.38 7.42 -6.00
CA GLY A 79 12.41 5.97 -5.85
C GLY A 79 12.87 5.59 -4.46
N PRO A 80 12.63 4.34 -4.03
CA PRO A 80 13.18 3.86 -2.76
C PRO A 80 14.70 3.98 -2.74
N PRO A 81 15.33 3.96 -1.55
CA PRO A 81 16.78 3.81 -1.40
C PRO A 81 17.37 2.73 -2.31
N VAL A 82 18.61 2.94 -2.78
CA VAL A 82 19.25 2.03 -3.75
C VAL A 82 19.27 0.60 -3.19
N GLY A 83 18.88 -0.37 -4.03
CA GLY A 83 18.83 -1.78 -3.65
C GLY A 83 17.59 -2.19 -2.84
N LYS A 84 16.65 -1.27 -2.58
CA LYS A 84 15.42 -1.54 -1.84
C LYS A 84 14.18 -1.36 -2.70
N LYS A 85 13.10 -2.01 -2.30
CA LYS A 85 11.73 -1.86 -2.82
C LYS A 85 10.84 -1.25 -1.76
N CYS A 86 10.07 -0.22 -2.12
CA CYS A 86 9.03 0.34 -1.24
C CYS A 86 7.72 -0.42 -1.46
N ILE A 87 7.10 -0.92 -0.40
CA ILE A 87 5.79 -1.59 -0.46
C ILE A 87 4.76 -0.65 0.12
N VAL A 88 3.81 -0.17 -0.68
CA VAL A 88 2.69 0.61 -0.17
C VAL A 88 1.59 -0.35 0.28
N TYR A 89 1.24 -0.27 1.57
CA TYR A 89 0.18 -1.07 2.19
C TYR A 89 -0.93 -0.16 2.67
N VAL A 90 -2.17 -0.45 2.28
CA VAL A 90 -3.36 0.26 2.76
C VAL A 90 -4.25 -0.73 3.49
N ASP A 91 -4.62 -0.41 4.74
CA ASP A 91 -5.37 -1.35 5.59
C ASP A 91 -6.86 -1.36 5.28
N ASP A 92 -7.45 -0.19 5.05
CA ASP A 92 -8.86 -0.03 4.73
C ASP A 92 -9.04 1.02 3.62
N LEU A 93 -9.47 0.56 2.45
CA LEU A 93 -9.74 1.41 1.30
C LEU A 93 -11.10 2.13 1.40
N ASN A 94 -12.03 1.68 2.26
CA ASN A 94 -13.36 2.28 2.35
C ASN A 94 -13.41 3.54 3.22
N MET A 95 -12.33 3.85 3.95
CA MET A 95 -12.28 4.94 4.93
C MET A 95 -12.34 6.37 4.35
N PRO A 96 -11.71 6.72 3.21
CA PRO A 96 -11.74 8.09 2.69
C PRO A 96 -13.16 8.60 2.45
N ALA A 97 -13.45 9.85 2.79
CA ALA A 97 -14.77 10.43 2.49
C ALA A 97 -14.98 10.58 0.98
N LYS A 98 -16.22 10.35 0.54
CA LYS A 98 -16.65 10.68 -0.81
C LYS A 98 -16.83 12.19 -0.95
N GLU A 99 -16.39 12.75 -2.06
CA GLU A 99 -16.76 14.11 -2.43
C GLU A 99 -18.19 14.17 -2.99
N ILE A 100 -18.65 15.38 -3.34
CA ILE A 100 -20.02 15.65 -3.78
C ILE A 100 -20.45 14.82 -5.01
N TYR A 101 -19.50 14.42 -5.86
CA TYR A 101 -19.74 13.59 -7.04
C TYR A 101 -19.49 12.10 -6.80
N GLY A 102 -19.26 11.69 -5.54
CA GLY A 102 -19.09 10.30 -5.14
C GLY A 102 -17.68 9.74 -5.28
N ALA A 103 -16.73 10.51 -5.83
CA ALA A 103 -15.33 10.10 -5.96
C ALA A 103 -14.61 10.09 -4.60
N GLN A 104 -13.54 9.27 -4.51
CA GLN A 104 -12.64 9.23 -3.35
C GLN A 104 -11.22 9.51 -3.85
N PRO A 105 -10.79 10.79 -3.89
CA PRO A 105 -9.50 11.20 -4.46
C PRO A 105 -8.28 10.42 -3.95
N PRO A 106 -8.18 10.04 -2.65
CA PRO A 106 -7.07 9.20 -2.17
C PRO A 106 -6.95 7.85 -2.86
N ILE A 107 -8.08 7.21 -3.17
CA ILE A 107 -8.12 5.89 -3.83
C ILE A 107 -7.84 6.05 -5.32
N GLU A 108 -8.40 7.09 -5.93
CA GLU A 108 -8.18 7.40 -7.34
C GLU A 108 -6.70 7.66 -7.65
N LEU A 109 -5.97 8.30 -6.73
CA LEU A 109 -4.52 8.45 -6.85
C LEU A 109 -3.79 7.09 -6.88
N LEU A 110 -4.19 6.14 -6.04
CA LEU A 110 -3.61 4.79 -6.04
C LEU A 110 -3.92 4.05 -7.34
N ARG A 111 -5.15 4.19 -7.85
CA ARG A 111 -5.57 3.60 -9.14
C ARG A 111 -4.73 4.15 -10.29
N GLN A 112 -4.59 5.48 -10.38
CA GLN A 112 -3.77 6.12 -11.41
C GLN A 112 -2.32 5.65 -11.39
N TRP A 113 -1.78 5.39 -10.20
CA TRP A 113 -0.43 4.85 -10.07
C TRP A 113 -0.32 3.42 -10.61
N ILE A 114 -1.28 2.55 -10.29
CA ILE A 114 -1.29 1.15 -10.76
C ILE A 114 -1.48 1.07 -12.30
N ASP A 115 -2.30 1.96 -12.88
CA ASP A 115 -2.67 1.86 -14.29
C ASP A 115 -1.64 2.50 -15.26
N HIS A 116 -0.78 3.39 -14.75
CA HIS A 116 0.07 4.24 -15.59
C HIS A 116 1.57 4.21 -15.22
N HIS A 117 2.00 3.31 -14.33
CA HIS A 117 3.41 3.06 -14.00
C HIS A 117 3.69 1.55 -13.97
#